data_AF-X0WA13-F1
#
_entry.id   AF-X0WA13-F1
#
_cell.length_a   1.000
_cell.length_b   1.000
_cell.length_c   1.000
_cell.angle_alpha   90.00
_cell.angle_beta   90.00
_cell.angle_gamma   90.00
#
_symmetry.space_group_name_H-M   'P 1'
#
loop_
_entity.id
_entity.type
_entity.pdbx_description
1 polymer ?
#
loop_
_entity_poly.entity_id
_entity_poly.type
_entity_poly.pdbx_seq_one_letter_code
_entity_poly.pdbx_strand_id
1 'polypeptide(L)' 'MKKNIIEERTICDICKNEKVTTSHKCLICGRDLCLDHVIVVDISVSHQRPGFLAYLCPYDAVVLKAPLEAMLKFR' A
#
# COMPACT_ATOMS: atom_id res chain seq x y z
N MET A 1 -32.54 11.26 -14.35
CA MET A 1 -31.28 10.85 -15.01
C MET A 1 -30.64 9.75 -14.17
N LYS A 2 -30.55 8.51 -14.66
CA LYS A 2 -29.90 7.40 -13.93
C LYS A 2 -28.39 7.58 -14.06
N LYS A 3 -27.70 7.91 -12.95
CA LYS A 3 -26.24 7.90 -12.89
C LYS A 3 -25.78 6.44 -12.99
N ASN A 4 -25.29 6.04 -14.17
CA ASN A 4 -24.49 4.82 -14.28
C ASN A 4 -23.18 5.09 -13.55
N ILE A 5 -23.07 4.60 -12.33
CA ILE A 5 -21.80 4.50 -11.63
C ILE A 5 -21.12 3.30 -12.28
N ILE A 6 -20.20 3.57 -13.22
CA ILE A 6 -19.25 2.56 -13.66
C ILE A 6 -18.31 2.37 -12.47
N GLU A 7 -18.56 1.34 -11.65
CA GLU A 7 -17.59 0.92 -10.65
C GLU A 7 -16.32 0.50 -11.42
N GLU A 8 -15.26 1.32 -11.33
CA GLU A 8 -13.94 0.93 -11.82
C GLU A 8 -13.49 -0.29 -11.02
N ARG A 9 -13.64 -1.47 -11.62
CA ARG A 9 -13.09 -2.71 -11.10
C ARG A 9 -11.59 -2.70 -11.38
N THR A 10 -10.81 -2.19 -10.45
CA THR A 10 -9.37 -2.39 -10.44
C THR A 10 -9.09 -3.83 -9.96
N ILE A 11 -8.06 -4.46 -10.54
CA ILE A 11 -7.68 -5.86 -10.29
C ILE A 11 -6.34 -5.85 -9.57
N CYS A 12 -6.18 -6.68 -8.53
CA CYS A 12 -4.91 -6.74 -7.82
C CYS A 12 -3.80 -7.29 -8.72
N ASP A 13 -2.68 -6.59 -8.81
CA ASP A 13 -1.56 -6.96 -9.66
C ASP A 13 -0.77 -8.18 -9.21
N ILE A 14 -1.05 -8.70 -8.01
CA ILE A 14 -0.35 -9.85 -7.42
C ILE A 14 -1.19 -11.12 -7.57
N CYS A 15 -2.39 -11.16 -6.99
CA CYS A 15 -3.24 -12.35 -7.05
C CYS A 15 -4.16 -12.40 -8.28
N LYS A 16 -4.27 -11.30 -9.04
CA LYS A 16 -5.12 -11.17 -10.24
C LYS A 16 -6.59 -11.56 -10.02
N ASN A 17 -7.05 -11.51 -8.76
CA ASN A 17 -8.40 -11.87 -8.40
C ASN A 17 -9.32 -10.65 -8.62
N GLU A 18 -10.23 -10.78 -9.60
CA GLU A 18 -11.17 -9.73 -10.02
C GLU A 18 -12.33 -9.51 -9.03
N LYS A 19 -12.51 -10.42 -8.07
CA LYS A 19 -13.58 -10.33 -7.06
C LYS A 19 -13.17 -9.51 -5.83
N VAL A 20 -11.90 -9.15 -5.72
CA VAL A 20 -11.40 -8.34 -4.60
C VAL A 20 -11.44 -6.90 -5.04
N THR A 21 -12.28 -6.09 -4.40
CA THR A 21 -12.26 -4.64 -4.58
C THR A 21 -10.89 -4.12 -4.16
N THR A 22 -10.05 -3.77 -5.13
CA THR A 22 -8.77 -3.10 -4.86
C THR A 22 -9.00 -1.62 -4.64
N SER A 23 -8.29 -1.04 -3.68
CA SER A 23 -8.40 0.39 -3.34
C SER A 23 -7.05 1.05 -3.04
N HIS A 24 -5.94 0.30 -3.14
CA HIS A 24 -4.63 0.77 -2.69
C HIS A 24 -3.59 0.66 -3.80
N LYS A 25 -2.92 1.77 -4.11
CA LYS A 25 -1.80 1.82 -5.05
C LYS A 25 -0.48 1.79 -4.30
N CYS A 26 0.45 0.95 -4.75
CA CYS A 26 1.82 0.94 -4.25
C CYS A 26 2.48 2.31 -4.47
N LEU A 27 3.04 2.90 -3.41
CA LEU A 27 3.73 4.19 -3.46
C LEU A 27 4.95 4.17 -4.39
N ILE A 28 5.61 3.03 -4.54
CA ILE A 28 6.86 2.89 -5.30
C ILE A 28 6.59 2.53 -6.76
N CYS A 29 5.96 1.37 -7.01
CA CYS A 29 5.74 0.87 -8.37
C CYS A 29 4.37 1.17 -8.98
N GLY A 30 3.44 1.78 -8.23
CA GLY A 30 2.11 2.17 -8.73
C GLY A 30 1.11 1.04 -8.94
N ARG A 31 1.49 -0.22 -8.68
CA ARG A 31 0.62 -1.41 -8.79
C ARG A 31 -0.63 -1.30 -7.93
N ASP A 32 -1.73 -1.86 -8.42
CA ASP A 32 -2.98 -1.96 -7.68
C ASP A 32 -2.96 -3.19 -6.75
N LEU A 33 -3.28 -2.98 -5.48
CA LEU A 33 -3.17 -3.99 -4.42
C LEU A 33 -4.52 -4.22 -3.75
N CYS A 34 -4.82 -5.48 -3.44
CA CYS A 34 -5.90 -5.81 -2.52
C CYS A 34 -5.43 -5.71 -1.06
N LEU A 35 -6.39 -5.77 -0.13
CA LEU A 35 -6.13 -5.70 1.31
C LEU A 35 -5.17 -6.80 1.82
N ASP A 36 -5.13 -7.96 1.17
CA ASP A 36 -4.24 -9.06 1.58
C ASP A 36 -2.80 -8.87 1.12
N HIS A 37 -2.58 -8.09 0.05
CA HIS A 37 -1.25 -7.89 -0.55
C HIS A 37 -0.73 -6.46 -0.36
N VAL A 38 -1.32 -5.70 0.56
CA VAL A 38 -0.88 -4.35 0.89
C VAL A 38 -0.18 -4.34 2.24
N ILE A 39 0.98 -3.69 2.29
CA ILE A 39 1.66 -3.34 3.53
C ILE A 39 1.40 -1.85 3.75
N VAL A 40 0.74 -1.54 4.87
CA VAL A 40 0.43 -0.16 5.25
C VAL A 40 1.60 0.39 6.07
N VAL A 41 2.13 1.53 5.66
CA VAL A 41 3.18 2.25 6.38
C VAL A 41 2.72 3.65 6.73
N ASP A 42 2.96 4.06 7.97
CA ASP A 42 2.81 5.45 8.37
C ASP A 42 4.11 6.19 8.09
N ILE A 43 4.07 7.15 7.18
CA ILE A 43 5.22 7.95 6.78
C ILE A 43 5.10 9.32 7.44
N SER A 44 6.05 9.60 8.34
CA SER A 44 6.25 10.94 8.90
C SER A 44 7.62 11.47 8.47
N VAL A 45 7.61 12.62 7.79
CA VAL A 45 8.84 13.30 7.32
C VAL A 45 9.43 14.20 8.41
N SER A 46 8.65 14.54 9.43
CA SER A 46 9.07 15.36 10.56
C SER A 46 8.12 15.14 11.74
N HIS A 47 8.66 15.12 12.96
CA HIS A 47 7.88 15.02 14.20
C HIS A 47 6.80 16.10 14.35
N GLN A 48 6.91 17.20 13.59
CA GLN A 48 5.97 18.33 13.65
C GLN A 48 4.81 18.21 12.66
N ARG A 49 4.82 17.26 11.73
CA ARG A 49 3.73 17.07 10.76
C ARG A 49 3.03 15.74 10.99
N PRO A 50 1.69 15.70 10.93
CA PRO A 50 0.97 14.44 10.96
C PRO A 50 1.47 13.56 9.82
N GLY A 51 1.78 12.31 10.15
CA GLY A 51 2.13 11.31 9.15
C GLY A 51 0.99 11.07 8.17
N PHE A 52 1.29 10.42 7.06
CA PHE A 52 0.28 9.94 6.13
C PHE A 52 0.46 8.45 5.89
N LEU A 53 -0.66 7.76 5.71
CA LEU A 53 -0.64 6.35 5.36
C LEU A 53 -0.26 6.21 3.89
N ALA A 54 0.77 5.41 3.65
CA ALA A 54 1.12 4.94 2.32
C ALA A 54 1.06 3.42 2.26
N TYR A 55 0.97 2.92 1.04
CA TYR A 55 0.75 1.52 0.74
C TYR A 55 1.93 0.99 -0.06
N LEU A 56 2.45 -0.17 0.31
CA LEU A 56 3.55 -0.83 -0.37
C LEU A 56 3.15 -2.23 -0.80
N CYS A 57 3.65 -2.67 -1.95
CA CYS A 57 3.56 -4.06 -2.36
C CYS A 57 4.63 -4.89 -1.62
N PRO A 58 4.46 -6.21 -1.49
CA PRO A 58 5.41 -7.07 -0.79
C PRO A 58 6.81 -7.08 -1.42
N TYR A 59 6.89 -6.87 -2.74
CA TYR A 59 8.17 -6.82 -3.46
C TYR A 59 8.99 -5.59 -3.07
N ASP A 60 8.35 -4.43 -2.96
CA ASP A 60 9.02 -3.18 -2.64
C ASP A 60 9.17 -2.97 -1.12
N ALA A 61 8.42 -3.70 -0.29
CA ALA A 61 8.54 -3.62 1.17
C ALA A 61 9.91 -4.07 1.70
N VAL A 62 10.74 -4.72 0.89
CA VAL A 62 12.14 -5.03 1.22
C VAL A 62 12.94 -3.79 1.62
N VAL A 63 12.57 -2.61 1.11
CA VAL A 63 13.23 -1.33 1.49
C VAL A 63 13.09 -1.02 2.98
N LEU A 64 12.07 -1.58 3.66
CA LEU A 64 11.85 -1.39 5.09
C LEU A 64 12.75 -2.27 5.96
N LYS A 65 13.39 -3.31 5.39
CA LYS A 65 14.18 -4.28 6.15
C LYS A 65 15.30 -3.63 6.95
N ALA A 66 16.13 -2.82 6.29
CA ALA A 66 17.26 -2.17 6.96
C ALA A 66 16.82 -1.19 8.07
N PRO A 67 15.83 -0.30 7.85
CA PRO A 67 15.24 0.51 8.93
C PRO A 67 14.70 -0.31 10.11
N LEU A 68 13.97 -1.39 9.83
CA LEU A 68 13.38 -2.24 10.88
C LEU A 68 14.45 -2.98 11.69
N GLU A 69 15.47 -3.53 11.03
CA GLU A 69 16.60 -4.20 11.69
C GLU A 69 17.39 -3.22 12.57
N ALA A 70 17.58 -1.98 12.09
CA ALA A 70 18.19 -0.93 12.91
C ALA A 70 17.37 -0.66 14.17
N MET A 71 16.05 -0.51 14.06
CA MET A 71 15.18 -0.30 15.23
C MET A 71 15.19 -1.45 16.22
N LEU A 72 15.24 -2.71 15.75
CA LEU A 72 15.24 -3.89 16.62
C LEU A 72 16.55 -4.10 17.37
N LYS A 73 17.70 -3.64 16.84
CA LYS A 73 19.00 -3.73 17.52
C LYS A 73 19.16 -2.73 18.68
N PHE A 74 18.27 -1.74 18.79
CA PHE A 74 18.26 -0.77 19.88
C PHE A 74 17.37 -1.19 21.07
N ARG A 75 16.96 -2.47 21.14
CA ARG A 75 16.25 -3.06 22.28
C ARG A 75 17.14 -3.94 23.14
#